data_AF-A0A5M9IPQ3-F1
#
_entry.id   AF-A0A5M9IPQ3-F1
#
_cell.length_a   1.000
_cell.length_b   1.000
_cell.length_c   1.000
_cell.angle_alpha   90.00
_cell.angle_beta   90.00
_cell.angle_gamma   90.00
#
_symmetry.space_group_name_H-M   'P 1'
#
loop_
_entity.id
_entity.type
_entity.pdbx_description
1 polymer ?
#
loop_
_entity_poly.entity_id
_entity_poly.type
_entity_poly.pdbx_seq_one_letter_code
_entity_poly.pdbx_strand_id
1 'polypeptide(L)'
;MDITDWLEWFLKTLLRSVQQAMARIDRVLEKSRFWQQHRDLPLSAEQIKVLNRLLDGGEKGFEHGISAAQYQSVAKVSKATATRHLADLLEKNCLVRLPGGGRSTRYRVNTAGK
;
A
#
# COMPACT_ATOMS: atom_id res chain seq x y z
N MET A 1 37.57 -30.69 5.68
CA MET A 1 36.68 -29.93 4.78
C MET A 1 36.06 -28.82 5.59
N ASP A 2 36.34 -27.57 5.26
CA ASP A 2 35.73 -26.40 5.91
C ASP A 2 34.38 -26.13 5.25
N ILE A 3 33.34 -25.96 6.07
CA ILE A 3 31.95 -25.74 5.62
C ILE A 3 31.41 -24.37 6.07
N THR A 4 32.28 -23.51 6.63
CA THR A 4 31.88 -22.24 7.26
C THR A 4 31.18 -21.30 6.28
N ASP A 5 31.71 -21.14 5.06
CA ASP A 5 31.10 -20.29 4.02
C ASP A 5 29.71 -20.77 3.62
N TRP A 6 29.54 -22.09 3.52
CA TRP A 6 28.26 -22.70 3.21
C TRP A 6 27.24 -22.47 4.34
N LEU A 7 27.66 -22.63 5.60
CA LEU A 7 26.81 -22.37 6.76
C LEU A 7 26.39 -20.89 6.83
N GLU A 8 27.30 -19.95 6.57
CA GLU A 8 26.99 -18.53 6.57
C GLU A 8 25.99 -18.17 5.46
N TRP A 9 26.20 -18.67 4.24
CA TRP A 9 25.25 -18.51 3.14
C TRP A 9 23.88 -19.12 3.48
N PHE A 10 23.85 -20.30 4.07
CA PHE A 10 22.62 -21.00 4.46
C PHE A 10 21.84 -20.19 5.49
N LEU A 11 22.49 -19.73 6.56
CA LEU A 11 21.85 -18.94 7.62
C LEU A 11 21.34 -17.59 7.08
N LYS A 12 22.10 -16.92 6.20
CA LYS A 12 21.64 -15.68 5.53
C LYS A 12 20.41 -15.93 4.67
N THR A 13 20.38 -17.04 3.93
CA THR A 13 19.25 -17.41 3.07
C THR A 13 18.03 -17.74 3.92
N LEU A 14 18.20 -18.54 4.97
CA LEU A 14 17.15 -18.88 5.91
C LEU A 14 16.55 -17.63 6.56
N LEU A 15 17.39 -16.72 7.06
CA LEU A 15 16.95 -15.46 7.66
C LEU A 15 16.11 -14.64 6.66
N ARG A 16 16.58 -14.50 5.41
CA ARG A 16 15.83 -13.79 4.37
C ARG A 16 14.47 -14.45 4.09
N SER A 17 14.42 -15.78 4.02
CA SER A 17 13.17 -16.51 3.80
C SER A 17 12.18 -16.31 4.95
N VAL A 18 12.64 -16.34 6.21
CA VAL A 18 11.79 -16.07 7.37
C VAL A 18 11.28 -14.63 7.37
N GLN A 19 12.15 -13.66 7.12
CA GLN A 19 11.77 -12.24 7.02
C GLN A 19 10.73 -12.00 5.91
N GLN A 20 10.90 -12.64 4.75
CA GLN A 20 9.93 -12.54 3.65
C GLN A 20 8.58 -13.18 4.02
N ALA A 21 8.58 -14.31 4.74
CA ALA A 21 7.35 -14.93 5.22
C ALA A 21 6.61 -14.02 6.21
N MET A 22 7.32 -13.42 7.17
CA MET A 22 6.75 -12.46 8.12
C MET A 22 6.14 -11.25 7.40
N ALA A 23 6.87 -10.63 6.47
CA ALA A 23 6.37 -9.49 5.71
C ALA A 23 5.11 -9.82 4.89
N ARG A 24 4.99 -11.04 4.38
CA ARG A 24 3.77 -11.51 3.69
C ARG A 24 2.59 -11.65 4.66
N ILE A 25 2.82 -12.19 5.85
CA ILE A 25 1.80 -12.34 6.89
C ILE A 25 1.30 -10.95 7.32
N ASP A 26 2.22 -10.05 7.65
CA ASP A 26 1.89 -8.69 8.08
C ASP A 26 1.02 -7.98 7.04
N ARG A 27 1.37 -8.11 5.75
CA ARG A 27 0.60 -7.55 4.65
C ARG A 27 -0.84 -8.08 4.58
N VAL A 28 -1.02 -9.39 4.73
CA VAL A 28 -2.36 -10.00 4.72
C VAL A 28 -3.19 -9.49 5.90
N LEU A 29 -2.59 -9.40 7.08
CA LEU A 29 -3.24 -8.88 8.28
C LEU A 29 -3.59 -7.39 8.15
N GLU A 30 -2.69 -6.55 7.65
CA GLU A 30 -2.93 -5.14 7.40
C GLU A 30 -4.09 -4.93 6.41
N LYS A 31 -4.09 -5.65 5.29
CA LYS A 31 -5.16 -5.58 4.30
C LYS A 31 -6.51 -6.02 4.88
N SER A 32 -6.51 -7.11 5.66
CA SER A 32 -7.72 -7.60 6.32
C SER A 32 -8.28 -6.58 7.32
N ARG A 33 -7.43 -6.03 8.18
CA ARG A 33 -7.81 -5.01 9.17
C ARG A 33 -8.33 -3.73 8.51
N PHE A 34 -7.67 -3.27 7.45
CA PHE A 34 -8.12 -2.11 6.68
C PHE A 34 -9.54 -2.31 6.15
N TRP A 35 -9.79 -3.43 5.48
CA TRP A 35 -11.13 -3.70 4.92
C TRP A 35 -12.17 -3.95 6.00
N GLN A 36 -11.79 -4.54 7.14
CA GLN A 36 -12.69 -4.67 8.29
C GLN A 36 -13.12 -3.31 8.84
N GLN A 37 -12.17 -2.37 9.00
CA GLN A 37 -12.43 -1.01 9.49
C GLN A 37 -13.30 -0.19 8.53
N HIS A 38 -13.15 -0.40 7.22
CA HIS A 38 -13.79 0.40 6.18
C HIS A 38 -14.95 -0.30 5.47
N ARG A 39 -15.43 -1.44 5.99
CA ARG A 39 -16.42 -2.31 5.32
C ARG A 39 -17.76 -1.62 5.00
N ASP A 40 -18.17 -0.67 5.82
CA ASP A 40 -19.46 0.01 5.75
C ASP A 40 -19.40 1.30 4.92
N LEU A 41 -18.22 1.64 4.36
CA LEU A 41 -18.06 2.84 3.54
C LEU A 41 -18.53 2.60 2.11
N PRO A 42 -19.32 3.52 1.53
CA PRO A 42 -19.65 3.47 0.12
C PRO A 42 -18.41 3.87 -0.71
N LEU A 43 -17.76 2.89 -1.32
CA LEU A 43 -16.58 3.08 -2.17
C LEU A 43 -16.88 2.66 -3.61
N SER A 44 -16.43 3.46 -4.58
CA SER A 44 -16.55 3.11 -5.99
C SER A 44 -15.60 1.96 -6.36
N ALA A 45 -15.88 1.27 -7.48
CA ALA A 45 -15.00 0.21 -7.98
C ALA A 45 -13.56 0.71 -8.25
N GLU A 46 -13.42 1.94 -8.74
CA GLU A 46 -12.12 2.58 -8.99
C GLU A 46 -11.38 2.91 -7.70
N GLN A 47 -12.10 3.32 -6.65
CA GLN A 47 -11.50 3.55 -5.33
C GLN A 47 -11.02 2.24 -4.71
N ILE A 48 -11.86 1.20 -4.73
CA ILE A 48 -11.52 -0.14 -4.24
C ILE A 48 -10.29 -0.68 -4.98
N LYS A 49 -10.22 -0.49 -6.30
CA LYS A 49 -9.07 -0.90 -7.11
C LYS A 49 -7.78 -0.22 -6.67
N VAL A 50 -7.80 1.09 -6.43
CA VAL A 50 -6.61 1.83 -6.01
C VAL A 50 -6.21 1.46 -4.58
N LEU A 51 -7.16 1.35 -3.65
CA LEU A 51 -6.91 0.93 -2.28
C LEU A 51 -6.29 -0.47 -2.23
N ASN A 52 -6.85 -1.43 -2.98
CA ASN A 52 -6.25 -2.75 -3.10
C ASN A 52 -4.81 -2.67 -3.61
N ARG A 53 -4.54 -1.83 -4.62
CA ARG A 53 -3.18 -1.69 -5.15
C ARG A 53 -2.20 -1.12 -4.12
N LEU A 54 -2.65 -0.19 -3.28
CA LEU A 54 -1.84 0.38 -2.19
C LEU A 54 -1.57 -0.64 -1.08
N LEU A 55 -2.57 -1.45 -0.73
CA LEU A 55 -2.44 -2.52 0.29
C LEU A 55 -1.59 -3.70 -0.23
N ASP A 56 -1.72 -4.05 -1.51
CA ASP A 56 -0.96 -5.10 -2.19
C ASP A 56 0.51 -4.75 -2.42
N GLY A 57 0.90 -3.48 -2.28
CA GLY A 57 2.28 -2.95 -2.31
C GLY A 57 3.26 -3.62 -3.30
N GLY A 58 4.55 -3.66 -2.95
CA GLY A 58 5.65 -4.12 -3.82
C GLY A 58 6.01 -3.11 -4.93
N GLU A 59 6.73 -3.55 -5.97
CA GLU A 59 7.24 -2.67 -7.05
C GLU A 59 6.16 -1.80 -7.70
N LYS A 60 4.91 -2.29 -7.75
CA LYS A 60 3.76 -1.58 -8.35
C LYS A 60 2.77 -1.07 -7.31
N GLY A 61 3.19 -1.06 -6.05
CA GLY A 61 2.42 -0.83 -4.85
C GLY A 61 2.40 0.58 -4.33
N PHE A 62 3.16 1.47 -4.96
CA PHE A 62 3.36 2.84 -4.50
C PHE A 62 3.87 2.89 -3.05
N GLU A 63 5.03 2.26 -2.77
CA GLU A 63 5.62 2.25 -1.42
C GLU A 63 5.77 3.66 -0.82
N HIS A 64 6.03 4.67 -1.64
CA HIS A 64 6.11 6.09 -1.24
C HIS A 64 4.78 6.86 -1.33
N GLY A 65 3.66 6.14 -1.44
CA GLY A 65 2.34 6.69 -1.67
C GLY A 65 2.05 7.02 -3.14
N ILE A 66 0.77 7.21 -3.44
CA ILE A 66 0.26 7.50 -4.78
C ILE A 66 0.10 9.01 -4.99
N SER A 67 0.44 9.47 -6.19
CA SER A 67 0.08 10.83 -6.65
C SER A 67 -1.23 10.82 -7.44
N ALA A 68 -1.86 11.98 -7.63
CA ALA A 68 -3.08 12.08 -8.45
C ALA A 68 -2.90 11.56 -9.89
N ALA A 69 -1.72 11.79 -10.49
CA ALA A 69 -1.41 11.27 -11.83
C ALA A 69 -1.32 9.74 -11.85
N GLN A 70 -0.68 9.14 -10.84
CA GLN A 70 -0.64 7.68 -10.72
C GLN A 70 -2.03 7.08 -10.44
N TYR A 71 -2.83 7.75 -9.60
CA TYR A 71 -4.22 7.37 -9.36
C TYR A 71 -4.98 7.33 -10.68
N GLN A 72 -4.87 8.39 -11.47
CA GLN A 72 -5.50 8.52 -12.79
C GLN A 72 -5.17 7.30 -13.68
N SER A 73 -3.89 6.93 -13.78
CA SER A 73 -3.43 5.79 -14.59
C SER A 73 -3.96 4.44 -14.07
N VAL A 74 -4.01 4.23 -12.75
CA VAL A 74 -4.48 2.97 -12.14
C VAL A 74 -5.99 2.82 -12.29
N ALA A 75 -6.73 3.87 -11.97
CA ALA A 75 -8.19 3.89 -12.00
C ALA A 75 -8.75 4.06 -13.42
N LYS A 76 -7.95 4.51 -14.40
CA LYS A 76 -8.37 4.85 -15.77
C LYS A 76 -9.49 5.90 -15.80
N VAL A 77 -9.36 6.92 -14.96
CA VAL A 77 -10.32 8.04 -14.85
C VAL A 77 -9.70 9.35 -15.32
N SER A 78 -10.48 10.43 -15.38
CA SER A 78 -9.93 11.77 -15.63
C SER A 78 -9.10 12.26 -14.44
N LYS A 79 -8.22 13.25 -14.66
CA LYS A 79 -7.47 13.90 -13.58
C LYS A 79 -8.39 14.55 -12.54
N ALA A 80 -9.47 15.19 -12.99
CA ALA A 80 -10.46 15.80 -12.10
C ALA A 80 -11.14 14.74 -11.21
N THR A 81 -11.54 13.62 -11.81
CA THR A 81 -12.11 12.47 -11.08
C THR A 81 -11.11 11.88 -10.09
N ALA A 82 -9.84 11.72 -10.47
CA ALA A 82 -8.79 11.22 -9.57
C ALA A 82 -8.59 12.12 -8.35
N THR A 83 -8.52 13.44 -8.53
CA THR A 83 -8.43 14.39 -7.42
C THR A 83 -9.65 14.34 -6.51
N ARG A 84 -10.86 14.23 -7.07
CA ARG A 84 -12.09 14.09 -6.27
C ARG A 84 -12.11 12.78 -5.48
N HIS A 85 -11.69 11.67 -6.08
CA HIS A 85 -11.62 10.38 -5.39
C HIS A 85 -10.60 10.41 -4.26
N LEU A 86 -9.44 11.04 -4.46
CA LEU A 86 -8.43 11.21 -3.41
C LEU A 86 -8.96 12.05 -2.24
N ALA A 87 -9.70 13.13 -2.52
CA ALA A 87 -10.33 13.94 -1.48
C ALA A 87 -11.38 13.15 -0.68
N ASP A 88 -12.28 12.44 -1.38
CA ASP A 88 -13.30 11.60 -0.73
C ASP A 88 -12.65 10.49 0.14
N LEU A 89 -11.56 9.87 -0.33
CA LEU A 89 -10.82 8.86 0.44
C LEU A 89 -10.08 9.44 1.67
N LEU A 90 -9.69 10.72 1.64
CA LEU A 90 -9.15 11.42 2.82
C LEU A 90 -10.26 11.69 3.84
N GLU A 91 -11.40 12.20 3.40
CA GLU A 91 -12.57 12.46 4.26
C GLU A 91 -13.06 11.18 4.95
N LYS A 92 -13.03 10.07 4.22
CA LYS A 92 -13.37 8.73 4.73
C LYS A 92 -12.27 8.10 5.60
N ASN A 93 -11.16 8.80 5.84
CA ASN A 93 -9.99 8.31 6.57
C ASN A 93 -9.39 7.02 6.00
N CYS A 94 -9.64 6.70 4.73
CA CYS A 94 -9.01 5.58 4.03
C CYS A 94 -7.57 5.92 3.61
N LEU A 95 -7.29 7.19 3.36
CA LEU A 95 -5.97 7.70 3.03
C LEU A 95 -5.51 8.75 4.04
N VAL A 96 -4.20 8.91 4.15
CA VAL A 96 -3.53 10.05 4.77
C VAL A 96 -2.66 10.75 3.72
N ARG A 97 -2.58 12.07 3.84
CA ARG A 97 -1.67 12.88 3.01
C ARG A 97 -0.27 12.82 3.62
N LEU A 98 0.72 12.48 2.80
CA LEU A 98 2.13 12.50 3.21
C LEU A 98 2.72 13.91 3.08
N PRO A 99 3.81 14.22 3.81
CA PRO A 99 4.52 15.49 3.68
C PRO A 99 4.92 15.76 2.22
N GLY A 100 4.52 16.92 1.70
CA GLY A 100 4.75 17.29 0.29
C GLY A 100 3.66 18.23 -0.24
N GLY A 101 4.08 19.31 -0.90
CA GLY A 101 3.20 20.32 -1.48
C GLY A 101 3.05 20.20 -3.00
N GLY A 102 1.93 20.71 -3.53
CA GLY A 102 1.70 20.86 -4.97
C GLY A 102 1.81 19.55 -5.75
N ARG A 103 2.66 19.54 -6.79
CA ARG A 103 2.85 18.40 -7.72
C ARG A 103 3.46 17.16 -7.06
N SER A 104 4.05 17.31 -5.87
CA SER A 104 4.67 16.22 -5.11
C SER A 104 3.76 15.69 -4.00
N THR A 105 2.48 16.07 -3.99
CA THR A 105 1.53 15.54 -3.00
C THR A 105 1.36 14.02 -3.20
N ARG A 106 1.56 13.27 -2.12
CA ARG A 106 1.43 11.81 -2.07
C ARG A 106 0.38 11.42 -1.02
N TYR A 107 -0.27 10.28 -1.26
CA TYR A 107 -1.27 9.70 -0.39
C TYR A 107 -0.92 8.24 -0.07
N ARG A 108 -1.10 7.83 1.17
CA ARG A 108 -0.93 6.43 1.60
C ARG A 108 -2.19 5.96 2.31
N VAL A 109 -2.45 4.65 2.30
CA VAL A 109 -3.48 4.03 3.13
C VAL A 109 -3.29 4.40 4.59
N ASN A 110 -4.39 4.73 5.25
CA ASN A 110 -4.39 4.94 6.68
C ASN A 110 -4.39 3.59 7.39
N THR A 111 -3.23 3.15 7.87
CA THR A 111 -3.08 1.91 8.64
C THR A 111 -3.05 2.16 10.16
N ALA A 112 -3.10 3.42 10.59
CA ALA A 112 -3.31 3.74 11.98
C ALA A 112 -4.76 3.38 12.33
N GLY A 113 -4.92 2.26 13.05
CA GLY A 113 -6.17 2.00 13.75
C GLY A 113 -6.48 3.19 14.66
N LYS A 114 -7.74 3.59 14.71
CA LYS A 114 -8.19 4.48 15.79
C LYS A 114 -7.93 3.84 17.15
#